data_AF-A0A962MJG3-F1
#
_entry.id   AF-A0A962MJG3-F1
#
_cell.length_a   1.000
_cell.length_b   1.000
_cell.length_c   1.000
_cell.angle_alpha   90.00
_cell.angle_beta   90.00
_cell.angle_gamma   90.00
#
_symmetry.space_group_name_H-M   'P 1'
#
loop_
_entity.id
_entity.type
_entity.pdbx_description
1 polymer ?
#
loop_
_entity_poly.entity_id
_entity_poly.type
_entity_poly.pdbx_seq_one_letter_code
_entity_poly.pdbx_strand_id
1 'polypeptide(L)'
;EKDLFANLPEAFLDNNEDGIFNPASAACQGAGAESLQCIAGQEEIFVDFNDNGVYDKNNNPAVYNGLLCPIEGNGVWCSRSVLNVRKSAVLILSGGENDWFLELYEGRNRVANTLYGRKYTLYISDIFNNKPPEGSEIEITTASGDCEITLNSGGAVTNTESYGAFAVSFSVSGVGDPGTIDITLNPQGFTRSYPCTPQPAPDPNDPLVVGP
;
A
#
# COMPACT_ATOMS: atom_id res chain seq x y z
N GLU A 1 6.37 -31.29 3.48
CA GLU A 1 5.20 -31.40 2.57
C GLU A 1 3.84 -31.28 3.25
N LYS A 2 3.75 -31.10 4.57
CA LYS A 2 2.46 -31.07 5.30
C LYS A 2 1.64 -29.78 5.10
N ASP A 3 2.23 -28.76 4.48
CA ASP A 3 1.65 -27.42 4.33
C ASP A 3 1.43 -27.01 2.85
N LEU A 4 1.57 -27.93 1.89
CA LEU A 4 1.48 -27.60 0.45
C LEU A 4 0.08 -27.76 -0.15
N PHE A 5 -0.85 -28.43 0.53
CA PHE A 5 -2.18 -28.74 -0.01
C PHE A 5 -3.25 -28.36 1.00
N ALA A 6 -3.72 -27.12 0.89
CA ALA A 6 -4.90 -26.64 1.61
C ALA A 6 -6.14 -26.90 0.76
N ASN A 7 -7.21 -27.32 1.43
CA ASN A 7 -8.52 -27.42 0.82
C ASN A 7 -9.04 -26.00 0.55
N LEU A 8 -9.05 -25.58 -0.71
CA LEU A 8 -9.40 -24.22 -1.12
C LEU A 8 -10.80 -24.17 -1.72
N PRO A 9 -11.53 -23.05 -1.55
CA PRO A 9 -12.76 -22.80 -2.28
C PRO A 9 -12.46 -22.52 -3.76
N GLU A 10 -13.50 -22.36 -4.58
CA GLU A 10 -13.34 -22.00 -5.98
C GLU A 10 -12.52 -20.72 -6.19
N ALA A 11 -11.94 -20.64 -7.39
CA ALA A 11 -11.21 -19.48 -7.83
C ALA A 11 -12.18 -18.31 -8.08
N PHE A 12 -11.78 -17.12 -7.65
CA PHE A 12 -12.46 -15.86 -7.97
C PHE A 12 -11.45 -14.74 -8.28
N LEU A 13 -11.93 -13.71 -8.96
CA LEU A 13 -11.22 -12.45 -9.12
C LEU A 13 -11.45 -11.62 -7.86
N ASP A 14 -10.37 -11.38 -7.11
CA ASP A 14 -10.37 -10.67 -5.83
C ASP A 14 -9.99 -9.20 -6.09
N ASN A 15 -11.00 -8.35 -6.25
CA ASN A 15 -10.82 -6.98 -6.75
C ASN A 15 -10.43 -5.98 -5.67
N ASN A 16 -10.70 -6.31 -4.40
CA ASN A 16 -10.38 -5.48 -3.24
C ASN A 16 -9.24 -6.07 -2.39
N GLU A 17 -8.67 -7.19 -2.87
CA GLU A 17 -7.54 -7.91 -2.30
C GLU A 17 -7.75 -8.33 -0.83
N ASP A 18 -9.00 -8.62 -0.44
CA ASP A 18 -9.37 -9.01 0.92
C ASP A 18 -9.35 -10.54 1.14
N GLY A 19 -9.22 -11.32 0.07
CA GLY A 19 -9.21 -12.79 0.09
C GLY A 19 -10.59 -13.44 0.30
N ILE A 20 -11.69 -12.68 0.19
CA ILE A 20 -13.06 -13.10 0.45
C ILE A 20 -13.91 -12.85 -0.80
N PHE A 21 -14.57 -13.88 -1.33
CA PHE A 21 -15.56 -13.66 -2.37
C PHE A 21 -16.81 -12.98 -1.80
N ASN A 22 -16.88 -11.64 -1.89
CA ASN A 22 -17.92 -10.84 -1.25
C ASN A 22 -19.35 -11.15 -1.73
N PRO A 23 -19.62 -11.42 -3.03
CA PRO A 23 -20.98 -11.67 -3.53
C PRO A 23 -21.68 -12.89 -2.92
N ALA A 24 -20.92 -13.89 -2.46
CA ALA A 24 -21.45 -15.07 -1.75
C ALA A 24 -21.30 -15.00 -0.23
N SER A 25 -20.90 -13.85 0.31
CA SER A 25 -20.75 -13.64 1.75
C SER A 25 -22.09 -13.19 2.36
N ALA A 26 -22.47 -13.79 3.50
CA ALA A 26 -23.68 -13.39 4.21
C ALA A 26 -23.59 -11.94 4.74
N ALA A 27 -22.37 -11.42 4.95
CA ALA A 27 -22.13 -10.05 5.38
C ALA A 27 -22.50 -9.03 4.32
N CYS A 28 -22.41 -9.40 3.03
CA CYS A 28 -22.78 -8.53 1.91
C CYS A 28 -24.22 -8.75 1.42
N GLN A 29 -25.02 -9.54 2.14
CA GLN A 29 -26.44 -9.69 1.88
C GLN A 29 -27.27 -8.88 2.89
N GLY A 30 -28.20 -8.05 2.40
CA GLY A 30 -29.09 -7.26 3.25
C GLY A 30 -28.42 -6.02 3.85
N ALA A 31 -28.56 -5.79 5.16
CA ALA A 31 -28.15 -4.55 5.83
C ALA A 31 -26.63 -4.26 5.81
N GLY A 32 -25.79 -5.24 5.46
CA GLY A 32 -24.33 -5.08 5.35
C GLY A 32 -23.80 -4.85 3.93
N ALA A 33 -24.67 -4.86 2.91
CA ALA A 33 -24.31 -4.66 1.51
C ALA A 33 -23.66 -3.29 1.25
N GLU A 34 -24.06 -2.27 2.01
CA GLU A 34 -23.53 -0.89 1.90
C GLU A 34 -22.19 -0.69 2.63
N SER A 35 -21.63 -1.74 3.23
CA SER A 35 -20.30 -1.63 3.86
C SER A 35 -19.22 -1.45 2.80
N LEU A 36 -18.15 -0.71 3.13
CA LEU A 36 -17.04 -0.47 2.21
C LEU A 36 -16.43 -1.77 1.68
N GLN A 37 -16.34 -2.80 2.53
CA GLN A 37 -15.88 -4.13 2.14
C GLN A 37 -16.72 -4.70 0.99
N CYS A 38 -18.05 -4.65 1.14
CA CYS A 38 -18.98 -5.20 0.18
C CYS A 38 -19.03 -4.37 -1.11
N ILE A 39 -19.02 -3.04 -1.01
CA ILE A 39 -18.99 -2.16 -2.17
C ILE A 39 -17.69 -2.38 -2.98
N ALA A 40 -16.57 -2.59 -2.32
CA ALA A 40 -15.28 -2.82 -2.98
C ALA A 40 -15.17 -4.19 -3.67
N GLY A 41 -15.88 -5.21 -3.18
CA GLY A 41 -15.84 -6.58 -3.72
C GLY A 41 -17.12 -7.05 -4.44
N GLN A 42 -18.14 -6.21 -4.61
CA GLN A 42 -19.41 -6.65 -5.22
C GLN A 42 -19.29 -7.03 -6.70
N GLU A 43 -18.26 -6.54 -7.40
CA GLU A 43 -18.01 -6.84 -8.82
C GLU A 43 -17.14 -8.09 -9.02
N GLU A 44 -16.80 -8.80 -7.95
CA GLU A 44 -16.03 -10.03 -8.05
C GLU A 44 -16.83 -11.12 -8.78
N ILE A 45 -16.11 -11.92 -9.55
CA ILE A 45 -16.65 -13.09 -10.24
C ILE A 45 -15.85 -14.33 -9.89
N PHE A 46 -16.50 -15.48 -9.85
CA PHE A 46 -15.85 -16.76 -9.63
C PHE A 46 -15.82 -17.61 -10.90
N VAL A 47 -14.88 -18.54 -10.95
CA VAL A 47 -14.77 -19.53 -12.01
C VAL A 47 -15.59 -20.74 -11.60
N ASP A 48 -16.81 -20.80 -12.13
CA ASP A 48 -17.72 -21.94 -11.97
C ASP A 48 -17.29 -23.07 -12.90
N PHE A 49 -16.63 -24.10 -12.35
CA PHE A 49 -16.10 -25.20 -13.17
C PHE A 49 -17.09 -26.37 -13.29
N ASN A 50 -17.97 -26.53 -12.32
CA ASN A 50 -18.96 -27.59 -12.33
C ASN A 50 -20.30 -27.12 -12.96
N ASP A 51 -20.33 -25.89 -13.48
CA ASP A 51 -21.47 -25.24 -14.13
C ASP A 51 -22.74 -25.26 -13.23
N ASN A 52 -22.57 -25.16 -11.91
CA ASN A 52 -23.68 -25.23 -10.96
C ASN A 52 -24.27 -23.85 -10.60
N GLY A 53 -23.62 -22.76 -11.03
CA GLY A 53 -24.00 -21.37 -10.79
C GLY A 53 -23.76 -20.88 -9.36
N VAL A 54 -23.00 -21.60 -8.54
CA VAL A 54 -22.83 -21.34 -7.10
C VAL A 54 -21.36 -21.38 -6.71
N TYR A 55 -20.90 -20.36 -5.99
CA TYR A 55 -19.53 -20.34 -5.46
C TYR A 55 -19.31 -21.42 -4.39
N ASP A 56 -18.54 -22.45 -4.74
CA ASP A 56 -18.29 -23.59 -3.87
C ASP A 56 -17.16 -23.30 -2.87
N LYS A 57 -17.53 -23.29 -1.58
CA LYS A 57 -16.57 -23.11 -0.46
C LYS A 57 -15.71 -24.33 -0.20
N ASN A 58 -15.98 -25.44 -0.89
CA ASN A 58 -15.32 -26.74 -0.72
C ASN A 58 -15.29 -27.20 0.76
N ASN A 59 -16.33 -26.90 1.54
CA ASN A 59 -16.38 -27.23 2.97
C ASN A 59 -17.33 -28.38 3.31
N ASN A 60 -18.22 -28.79 2.39
CA ASN A 60 -19.18 -29.87 2.62
C ASN A 60 -19.69 -30.52 1.31
N PRO A 61 -19.19 -31.71 0.92
CA PRO A 61 -18.08 -32.41 1.53
C PRO A 61 -16.77 -31.66 1.25
N ALA A 62 -15.87 -31.61 2.23
CA ALA A 62 -14.50 -31.15 1.97
C ALA A 62 -13.76 -32.24 1.18
N VAL A 63 -13.52 -32.01 -0.11
CA VAL A 63 -12.84 -32.99 -0.99
C VAL A 63 -11.36 -32.65 -1.05
N TYR A 64 -10.51 -33.56 -0.56
CA TYR A 64 -9.07 -33.38 -0.59
C TYR A 64 -8.55 -33.18 -2.02
N ASN A 65 -7.83 -32.07 -2.23
CA ASN A 65 -7.33 -31.58 -3.51
C ASN A 65 -5.80 -31.73 -3.68
N GLY A 66 -5.16 -32.65 -2.94
CA GLY A 66 -3.72 -32.92 -3.06
C GLY A 66 -3.36 -33.84 -4.23
N LEU A 67 -2.06 -33.96 -4.49
CA LEU A 67 -1.51 -34.56 -5.73
C LEU A 67 -1.88 -36.03 -6.01
N LEU A 68 -2.37 -36.81 -5.05
CA LEU A 68 -2.57 -38.26 -5.23
C LEU A 68 -3.78 -38.80 -4.45
N CYS A 69 -4.94 -38.88 -5.10
CA CYS A 69 -6.06 -39.68 -4.60
C CYS A 69 -5.92 -41.15 -5.05
N PRO A 70 -5.69 -42.13 -4.15
CA PRO A 70 -5.64 -43.55 -4.53
C PRO A 70 -6.98 -44.04 -5.11
N ILE A 71 -6.96 -45.11 -5.90
CA ILE A 71 -8.18 -45.65 -6.56
C ILE A 71 -9.25 -46.00 -5.53
N GLU A 72 -8.84 -46.58 -4.40
CA GLU A 72 -9.71 -47.01 -3.31
C GLU A 72 -10.38 -45.83 -2.61
N GLY A 73 -9.80 -44.63 -2.70
CA GLY A 73 -10.33 -43.41 -2.10
C GLY A 73 -11.20 -42.57 -3.01
N ASN A 74 -11.23 -42.87 -4.31
CA ASN A 74 -11.95 -42.08 -5.31
C ASN A 74 -13.47 -42.14 -5.08
N GLY A 75 -14.08 -41.00 -4.74
CA GLY A 75 -15.50 -40.90 -4.41
C GLY A 75 -15.86 -41.30 -2.98
N VAL A 76 -14.88 -41.62 -2.14
CA VAL A 76 -15.09 -41.95 -0.71
C VAL A 76 -14.48 -40.89 0.21
N TRP A 77 -13.19 -40.61 0.07
CA TRP A 77 -12.48 -39.61 0.89
C TRP A 77 -11.58 -38.66 0.08
N CYS A 78 -11.48 -38.87 -1.23
CA CYS A 78 -10.84 -37.94 -2.16
C CYS A 78 -11.45 -38.10 -3.57
N SER A 79 -11.15 -37.17 -4.47
CA SER A 79 -11.56 -37.27 -5.88
C SER A 79 -10.34 -37.31 -6.79
N ARG A 80 -10.46 -38.06 -7.89
CA ARG A 80 -9.50 -38.03 -9.00
C ARG A 80 -9.93 -37.09 -10.13
N SER A 81 -11.04 -36.38 -9.96
CA SER A 81 -11.44 -35.29 -10.86
C SER A 81 -10.40 -34.18 -10.85
N VAL A 82 -10.21 -33.53 -11.99
CA VAL A 82 -9.35 -32.35 -12.07
C VAL A 82 -9.92 -31.24 -11.18
N LEU A 83 -9.03 -30.56 -10.46
CA LEU A 83 -9.37 -29.45 -9.57
C LEU A 83 -8.67 -28.19 -10.08
N ASN A 84 -9.34 -27.05 -9.99
CA ASN A 84 -8.72 -25.77 -10.33
C ASN A 84 -7.79 -25.33 -9.21
N VAL A 85 -6.57 -25.00 -9.59
CA VAL A 85 -5.60 -24.30 -8.74
C VAL A 85 -5.45 -22.90 -9.31
N ARG A 86 -5.68 -21.88 -8.46
CA ARG A 86 -5.41 -20.49 -8.82
C ARG A 86 -4.22 -19.95 -8.05
N LYS A 87 -3.53 -19.02 -8.68
CA LYS A 87 -2.60 -18.11 -8.03
C LYS A 87 -2.88 -16.73 -8.59
N SER A 88 -3.03 -15.75 -7.71
CA SER A 88 -3.11 -14.34 -8.09
C SER A 88 -1.70 -13.74 -8.15
N ALA A 89 -1.53 -12.76 -9.03
CA ALA A 89 -0.38 -11.87 -9.04
C ALA A 89 -0.93 -10.46 -9.23
N VAL A 90 -0.64 -9.57 -8.29
CA VAL A 90 -1.07 -8.17 -8.37
C VAL A 90 0.00 -7.40 -9.12
N LEU A 91 -0.38 -6.76 -10.22
CA LEU A 91 0.49 -5.90 -11.00
C LEU A 91 0.08 -4.45 -10.77
N ILE A 92 0.96 -3.67 -10.16
CA ILE A 92 0.71 -2.25 -9.94
C ILE A 92 1.36 -1.48 -11.08
N LEU A 93 0.50 -0.98 -11.96
CA LEU A 93 0.88 -0.19 -13.12
C LEU A 93 0.81 1.30 -12.75
N SER A 94 1.97 1.92 -12.59
CA SER A 94 2.03 3.37 -12.41
C SER A 94 1.89 4.06 -13.77
N GLY A 95 0.91 4.96 -13.89
CA GLY A 95 0.60 5.67 -15.13
C GLY A 95 1.52 6.86 -15.43
N GLY A 96 2.66 6.98 -14.74
CA GLY A 96 3.39 8.23 -14.61
C GLY A 96 4.24 8.64 -15.82
N GLU A 97 4.01 9.85 -16.32
CA GLU A 97 5.09 10.69 -16.84
C GLU A 97 5.07 12.15 -16.28
N ASN A 98 3.94 12.74 -15.89
CA ASN A 98 3.93 14.15 -15.41
C ASN A 98 3.02 14.50 -14.21
N ASP A 99 2.10 13.64 -13.79
CA ASP A 99 1.13 13.96 -12.73
C ASP A 99 1.32 13.09 -11.48
N TRP A 100 2.22 13.52 -10.60
CA TRP A 100 2.46 12.89 -9.30
C TRP A 100 1.85 13.68 -8.16
N PHE A 101 1.18 12.98 -7.26
CA PHE A 101 0.72 13.51 -5.98
C PHE A 101 1.74 13.18 -4.90
N LEU A 102 2.42 14.22 -4.42
CA LEU A 102 3.29 14.16 -3.25
C LEU A 102 2.56 14.86 -2.12
N GLU A 103 1.98 14.17 -1.15
CA GLU A 103 1.18 14.77 -0.09
C GLU A 103 1.84 14.62 1.27
N LEU A 104 2.07 15.74 1.95
CA LEU A 104 2.82 15.82 3.20
C LEU A 104 1.89 15.77 4.42
N TYR A 105 2.24 14.93 5.39
CA TYR A 105 1.48 14.72 6.62
C TYR A 105 2.36 14.86 7.86
N GLU A 106 1.77 15.43 8.91
CA GLU A 106 2.25 15.36 10.28
C GLU A 106 1.24 14.55 11.10
N GLY A 107 1.61 13.31 11.44
CA GLY A 107 0.68 12.35 12.01
C GLY A 107 -0.47 12.06 11.05
N ARG A 108 -1.69 12.52 11.38
CA ARG A 108 -2.90 12.34 10.55
C ARG A 108 -3.33 13.61 9.81
N ASN A 109 -2.64 14.72 10.03
CA ASN A 109 -3.01 16.00 9.45
C ASN A 109 -2.17 16.24 8.21
N ARG A 110 -2.84 16.53 7.10
CA ARG A 110 -2.18 17.06 5.91
C ARG A 110 -1.63 18.45 6.23
N VAL A 111 -0.38 18.69 5.87
CA VAL A 111 0.32 19.97 6.11
C VAL A 111 0.95 20.46 4.81
N ALA A 112 1.17 21.77 4.71
CA ALA A 112 1.78 22.39 3.53
C ALA A 112 3.22 22.87 3.78
N ASN A 113 3.70 22.81 5.02
CA ASN A 113 4.98 23.36 5.46
C ASN A 113 5.60 22.48 6.54
N THR A 114 6.92 22.56 6.66
CA THR A 114 7.72 21.86 7.66
C THR A 114 8.27 22.82 8.72
N LEU A 115 8.45 22.31 9.93
CA LEU A 115 8.95 23.03 11.10
C LEU A 115 10.00 22.17 11.79
N TYR A 116 11.03 22.81 12.32
CA TYR A 116 12.07 22.14 13.10
C TYR A 116 11.51 21.27 14.24
N GLY A 117 12.22 20.17 14.53
CA GLY A 117 11.87 19.22 15.58
C GLY A 117 10.68 18.32 15.27
N ARG A 118 10.12 18.39 14.06
CA ARG A 118 8.97 17.59 13.64
C ARG A 118 9.34 16.48 12.67
N LYS A 119 8.49 15.44 12.67
CA LYS A 119 8.56 14.31 11.76
C LYS A 119 7.38 14.33 10.81
N TYR A 120 7.65 14.07 9.54
CA TYR A 120 6.69 14.07 8.46
C TYR A 120 6.63 12.72 7.78
N THR A 121 5.45 12.41 7.24
CA THR A 121 5.25 11.31 6.30
C THR A 121 4.79 11.90 4.98
N LEU A 122 5.48 11.54 3.90
CA LEU A 122 5.12 11.91 2.55
C LEU A 122 4.50 10.70 1.86
N TYR A 123 3.32 10.89 1.29
CA TYR A 123 2.67 9.91 0.41
C TYR A 123 2.86 10.30 -1.04
N ILE A 124 3.29 9.36 -1.86
CA ILE A 124 3.63 9.54 -3.28
C ILE A 124 2.77 8.60 -4.10
N SER A 125 1.97 9.13 -5.02
CA SER A 125 1.18 8.32 -5.94
C SER A 125 0.98 9.01 -7.29
N ASP A 126 0.58 8.22 -8.29
CA ASP A 126 0.00 8.76 -9.52
C ASP A 126 -1.49 9.15 -9.34
N ILE A 127 -2.13 9.52 -10.44
CA ILE A 127 -3.55 9.89 -10.50
C ILE A 127 -4.53 8.76 -10.17
N PHE A 128 -4.06 7.51 -10.17
CA PHE A 128 -4.85 6.33 -9.85
C PHE A 128 -4.53 5.80 -8.44
N ASN A 129 -3.83 6.60 -7.63
CA ASN A 129 -3.38 6.22 -6.29
C ASN A 129 -2.41 5.01 -6.30
N ASN A 130 -1.72 4.76 -7.42
CA ASN A 130 -0.67 3.77 -7.50
C ASN A 130 0.67 4.37 -7.08
N LYS A 131 1.48 3.57 -6.39
CA LYS A 131 2.87 3.90 -6.07
C LYS A 131 3.73 4.08 -7.32
N PRO A 132 4.88 4.78 -7.22
CA PRO A 132 5.86 4.79 -8.29
C PRO A 132 6.35 3.39 -8.67
N PRO A 133 6.77 3.17 -9.92
CA PRO A 133 7.28 1.88 -10.36
C PRO A 133 8.58 1.52 -9.64
N GLU A 134 8.87 0.22 -9.53
CA GLU A 134 10.14 -0.29 -8.99
C GLU A 134 11.34 0.38 -9.67
N GLY A 135 12.34 0.72 -8.87
CA GLY A 135 13.56 1.37 -9.34
C GLY A 135 13.45 2.88 -9.44
N SER A 136 12.27 3.47 -9.22
CA SER A 136 12.17 4.90 -8.95
C SER A 136 12.91 5.25 -7.65
N GLU A 137 13.42 6.46 -7.53
CA GLU A 137 14.19 6.91 -6.36
C GLU A 137 13.61 8.20 -5.79
N ILE A 138 13.37 8.20 -4.48
CA ILE A 138 12.88 9.37 -3.74
C ILE A 138 14.07 10.09 -3.10
N GLU A 139 14.40 11.25 -3.62
CA GLU A 139 15.44 12.11 -3.08
C GLU A 139 14.80 13.23 -2.26
N ILE A 140 15.30 13.44 -1.03
CA ILE A 140 14.84 14.51 -0.13
C ILE A 140 16.05 15.37 0.21
N THR A 141 16.02 16.64 -0.17
CA THR A 141 17.14 17.57 -0.01
C THR A 141 16.69 18.92 0.55
N THR A 142 17.59 19.59 1.28
CA THR A 142 17.41 21.01 1.59
C THR A 142 17.82 21.81 0.36
N ALA A 143 16.87 22.51 -0.26
CA ALA A 143 17.11 23.31 -1.46
C ALA A 143 17.52 24.76 -1.12
N SER A 144 17.01 25.31 -0.02
CA SER A 144 17.36 26.64 0.45
C SER A 144 17.18 26.80 1.97
N GLY A 145 17.78 27.84 2.52
CA GLY A 145 17.73 28.17 3.96
C GLY A 145 18.54 27.23 4.84
N ASP A 146 18.38 27.35 6.15
CA ASP A 146 19.19 26.66 7.15
C ASP A 146 18.49 25.41 7.72
N CYS A 147 17.62 24.80 6.92
CA CYS A 147 16.93 23.57 7.32
C CYS A 147 17.82 22.34 7.16
N GLU A 148 17.80 21.47 8.17
CA GLU A 148 18.57 20.23 8.16
C GLU A 148 17.64 19.00 8.17
N ILE A 149 17.90 18.05 7.29
CA ILE A 149 17.20 16.76 7.29
C ILE A 149 17.92 15.82 8.25
N THR A 150 17.24 15.45 9.34
CA THR A 150 17.84 14.62 10.42
C THR A 150 17.41 13.16 10.38
N LEU A 151 16.28 12.88 9.74
CA LEU A 151 15.83 11.54 9.39
C LEU A 151 15.46 11.58 7.92
N ASN A 152 15.92 10.59 7.16
CA ASN A 152 15.56 10.44 5.76
C ASN A 152 15.32 8.95 5.47
N SER A 153 14.08 8.58 5.16
CA SER A 153 13.74 7.23 4.69
C SER A 153 13.41 7.21 3.20
N GLY A 154 13.82 8.23 2.45
CA GLY A 154 13.84 8.21 1.00
C GLY A 154 14.80 7.14 0.46
N GLY A 155 14.87 7.04 -0.87
CA GLY A 155 15.64 6.04 -1.59
C GLY A 155 14.80 5.26 -2.59
N ALA A 156 15.29 4.09 -2.98
CA ALA A 156 14.69 3.28 -4.03
C ALA A 156 13.32 2.72 -3.64
N VAL A 157 12.36 2.87 -4.55
CA VAL A 157 11.05 2.24 -4.50
C VAL A 157 11.24 0.77 -4.87
N THR A 158 10.88 -0.11 -3.94
CA THR A 158 10.99 -1.56 -4.10
C THR A 158 9.75 -2.14 -4.79
N ASN A 159 9.90 -3.28 -5.44
CA ASN A 159 8.74 -4.03 -5.93
C ASN A 159 7.85 -4.46 -4.76
N THR A 160 6.55 -4.22 -4.89
CA THR A 160 5.56 -4.62 -3.89
C THR A 160 4.17 -4.69 -4.52
N GLU A 161 3.38 -5.62 -4.03
CA GLU A 161 1.96 -5.83 -4.37
C GLU A 161 1.02 -5.00 -3.47
N SER A 162 1.55 -4.25 -2.50
CA SER A 162 0.73 -3.47 -1.56
C SER A 162 -0.04 -2.36 -2.27
N TYR A 163 -1.33 -2.24 -2.00
CA TYR A 163 -2.17 -1.18 -2.57
C TYR A 163 -1.81 0.21 -2.02
N GLY A 164 -2.14 1.24 -2.80
CA GLY A 164 -2.06 2.65 -2.41
C GLY A 164 -0.70 3.34 -2.61
N ALA A 165 -0.65 4.58 -2.13
CA ALA A 165 0.50 5.47 -2.23
C ALA A 165 1.76 4.95 -1.51
N PHE A 166 2.93 5.24 -2.06
CA PHE A 166 4.22 4.96 -1.44
C PHE A 166 4.51 5.96 -0.33
N ALA A 167 4.94 5.48 0.83
CA ALA A 167 5.18 6.33 2.00
C ALA A 167 6.66 6.39 2.35
N VAL A 168 7.18 7.61 2.51
CA VAL A 168 8.50 7.87 3.12
C VAL A 168 8.35 8.80 4.30
N SER A 169 9.29 8.76 5.23
CA SER A 169 9.32 9.64 6.40
C SER A 169 10.62 10.42 6.44
N PHE A 170 10.52 11.67 6.89
CA PHE A 170 11.69 12.50 7.15
C PHE A 170 11.44 13.43 8.34
N SER A 171 12.52 13.95 8.92
CA SER A 171 12.46 14.91 10.02
C SER A 171 13.32 16.12 9.71
N VAL A 172 12.87 17.27 10.20
CA VAL A 172 13.48 18.57 9.91
C VAL A 172 14.03 19.19 11.19
N SER A 173 15.21 19.79 11.10
CA SER A 173 15.90 20.54 12.14
C SER A 173 16.55 21.79 11.51
N GLY A 174 17.59 22.32 12.15
CA GLY A 174 18.37 23.46 11.69
C GLY A 174 18.13 24.71 12.53
N VAL A 175 19.03 25.67 12.43
CA VAL A 175 18.97 26.96 13.14
C VAL A 175 19.34 28.07 12.15
N GLY A 176 18.44 29.04 11.95
CA GLY A 176 18.71 30.17 11.06
C GLY A 176 17.51 30.59 10.23
N ASP A 177 17.74 30.81 8.93
CA ASP A 177 16.78 31.40 8.02
C ASP A 177 15.82 30.36 7.40
N PRO A 178 14.52 30.67 7.27
CA PRO A 178 13.56 29.85 6.56
C PRO A 178 13.97 29.56 5.12
N GLY A 179 13.54 28.41 4.61
CA GLY A 179 13.88 27.96 3.25
C GLY A 179 12.93 26.90 2.74
N THR A 180 13.47 25.94 1.99
CA THR A 180 12.67 24.90 1.32
C THR A 180 13.35 23.54 1.37
N ILE A 181 12.53 22.50 1.47
CA ILE A 181 12.90 21.11 1.25
C ILE A 181 12.32 20.68 -0.09
N ASP A 182 13.17 20.19 -0.97
CA ASP A 182 12.78 19.64 -2.25
C ASP A 182 12.68 18.12 -2.14
N ILE A 183 11.63 17.59 -2.73
CA ILE A 183 11.42 16.15 -2.86
C ILE A 183 11.34 15.82 -4.33
N THR A 184 12.29 15.03 -4.79
CA THR A 184 12.43 14.67 -6.20
C THR A 184 12.17 13.18 -6.38
N LEU A 185 11.36 12.85 -7.38
CA LEU A 185 11.09 11.51 -7.85
C LEU A 185 11.86 11.27 -9.15
N ASN A 186 12.87 10.40 -9.08
CA ASN A 186 13.72 10.01 -10.20
C ASN A 186 13.32 8.62 -10.73
N PRO A 187 13.47 8.33 -12.04
CA PRO A 187 14.01 9.19 -13.10
C PRO A 187 12.98 10.16 -13.71
N GLN A 188 11.75 10.20 -13.19
CA GLN A 188 10.65 10.99 -13.75
C GLN A 188 10.92 12.51 -13.71
N GLY A 189 11.88 12.96 -12.88
CA GLY A 189 12.29 14.36 -12.79
C GLY A 189 11.21 15.26 -12.19
N PHE A 190 10.26 14.67 -11.45
CA PHE A 190 9.22 15.42 -10.77
C PHE A 190 9.72 15.91 -9.41
N THR A 191 9.71 17.21 -9.19
CA THR A 191 10.12 17.81 -7.90
C THR A 191 8.98 18.61 -7.28
N ARG A 192 8.75 18.40 -5.99
CA ARG A 192 7.84 19.22 -5.18
C ARG A 192 8.58 19.82 -3.99
N SER A 193 8.50 21.15 -3.87
CA SER A 193 9.11 21.90 -2.78
C SER A 193 8.12 22.17 -1.66
N TYR A 194 8.59 22.06 -0.43
CA TYR A 194 7.84 22.43 0.78
C TYR A 194 8.58 23.52 1.55
N PRO A 195 7.89 24.60 1.97
CA PRO A 195 8.45 25.56 2.89
C PRO A 195 8.97 24.88 4.14
N CYS A 196 10.09 25.37 4.64
CA CYS A 196 10.74 24.89 5.84
C CYS A 196 11.09 26.03 6.78
N THR A 197 10.78 25.85 8.06
CA THR A 197 11.09 26.80 9.12
C THR A 197 12.03 26.13 10.14
N PRO A 198 13.33 26.51 10.15
CA PRO A 198 14.27 26.03 11.16
C PRO A 198 13.98 26.68 12.51
N GLN A 199 14.73 26.28 13.54
CA GLN A 199 14.69 26.99 14.81
C GLN A 199 15.24 28.42 14.61
N PRO A 200 14.63 29.46 15.22
CA PRO A 200 15.21 30.79 15.18
C PRO A 200 16.63 30.77 15.77
N ALA A 201 17.54 31.54 15.16
CA ALA A 201 18.85 31.78 15.75
C ALA A 201 18.69 32.38 17.17
N PRO A 202 19.57 32.03 18.12
CA PRO A 202 19.57 32.66 19.44
C PRO A 202 19.65 34.18 19.30
N ASP A 203 18.79 34.92 20.00
CA ASP A 203 18.88 36.38 20.00
C ASP A 203 20.17 36.79 20.74
N PRO A 204 21.12 37.46 20.08
CA PRO A 204 22.35 37.90 20.72
C PRO A 204 22.11 38.91 21.86
N ASN A 205 20.90 39.47 21.96
CA ASN A 205 20.49 40.37 23.04
C ASN A 205 19.62 39.67 24.11
N ASP A 206 19.43 38.34 24.05
CA ASP A 206 18.70 37.62 25.10
C ASP A 206 19.50 37.68 26.42
N PRO A 207 18.97 38.35 27.46
CA PRO A 207 19.64 38.47 28.76
C PRO A 207 19.84 37.12 29.48
N LEU A 208 19.28 36.02 28.97
CA LEU A 208 19.51 34.66 29.47
C LEU A 208 20.70 33.95 28.82
N VAL A 209 21.22 34.44 27.69
CA VAL A 209 22.40 33.88 27.00
C VAL A 209 23.70 34.49 27.53
N VAL A 210 23.63 35.71 28.06
CA VAL A 210 24.73 36.34 28.80
C VAL A 210 24.63 35.91 30.26
N GLY A 211 25.13 34.71 30.58
CA GLY A 211 25.36 34.29 31.96
C GLY A 211 26.29 35.28 32.71
N PRO A 212 26.26 35.27 34.05
CA PRO A 212 26.96 36.26 34.89
C PRO A 212 28.48 36.32 34.63
#